data_AF-Q3A032-F1
#
_entry.id   AF-Q3A032-F1
#
_cell.length_a   1.000
_cell.length_b   1.000
_cell.length_c   1.000
_cell.angle_alpha   90.00
_cell.angle_beta   90.00
_cell.angle_gamma   90.00
#
_symmetry.space_group_name_H-M   'P 1'
#
loop_
_entity.id
_entity.type
_entity.pdbx_description
1 polymer ?
#
loop_
_entity_poly.entity_id
_entity_poly.type
_entity_poly.pdbx_seq_one_letter_code
_entity_poly.pdbx_strand_id
1 'polypeptide(L)'
;MSDSYYDVAQICINGHVINSMAKDYPQSNQKYCSDCGEETITACPSCGSNIRGHYHVPGVISFSNFHAPSYCFNCGSPYPWTAIRLEAAAELADELDGLTTDEKEKLKSSLPDLVKDGPKTVVAETRFKKIIKKAGADAYEGMKTILVDVVSETVKKSMFGA
;
A
#
# COMPACT_ATOMS: atom_id res chain seq x y z
N MET A 1 14.20 -33.05 -2.04
CA MET A 1 13.07 -32.29 -1.46
C MET A 1 13.11 -30.94 -2.13
N SER A 2 12.02 -30.48 -2.73
CA SER A 2 11.98 -29.11 -3.26
C SER A 2 12.11 -28.14 -2.09
N ASP A 3 13.01 -27.18 -2.17
CA ASP A 3 13.10 -26.12 -1.16
C ASP A 3 11.91 -25.17 -1.31
N SER A 4 11.49 -24.58 -0.19
CA SER A 4 10.46 -23.54 -0.20
C SER A 4 10.97 -22.28 -0.91
N TYR A 5 10.11 -21.62 -1.69
CA TYR A 5 10.51 -20.47 -2.51
C TYR A 5 9.39 -19.44 -2.68
N TYR A 6 9.75 -18.22 -3.08
CA TYR A 6 8.80 -17.20 -3.51
C TYR A 6 8.63 -17.25 -5.04
N ASP A 7 7.39 -17.29 -5.52
CA ASP A 7 7.08 -16.94 -6.90
C ASP A 7 7.16 -15.40 -7.08
N VAL A 8 6.73 -14.89 -8.24
CA VAL A 8 6.72 -13.49 -8.63
C VAL A 8 5.28 -13.00 -8.67
N ALA A 9 5.01 -11.87 -8.01
CA ALA A 9 3.72 -11.21 -8.15
C ALA A 9 3.72 -10.29 -9.38
N GLN A 10 2.58 -10.23 -10.06
CA GLN A 10 2.22 -9.20 -11.03
C GLN A 10 1.15 -8.30 -10.42
N ILE A 11 1.45 -7.01 -10.35
CA ILE A 11 0.62 -6.00 -9.68
C ILE A 11 0.56 -4.76 -10.58
N CYS A 12 -0.60 -4.12 -10.70
CA CYS A 12 -0.71 -2.89 -11.47
C CYS A 12 -0.03 -1.69 -10.78
N ILE A 13 0.27 -0.63 -11.53
CA ILE A 13 0.84 0.61 -10.97
C ILE A 13 -0.03 1.18 -9.84
N ASN A 14 -1.34 0.98 -9.88
CA ASN A 14 -2.30 1.36 -8.83
C ASN A 14 -2.46 0.32 -7.70
N GLY A 15 -1.76 -0.81 -7.72
CA GLY A 15 -1.67 -1.75 -6.59
C GLY A 15 -2.67 -2.91 -6.60
N HIS A 16 -3.51 -3.05 -7.63
CA HIS A 16 -4.36 -4.23 -7.79
C HIS A 16 -3.49 -5.45 -8.12
N VAL A 17 -3.62 -6.50 -7.31
CA VAL A 17 -2.91 -7.77 -7.50
C VAL A 17 -3.57 -8.52 -8.64
N ILE A 18 -2.82 -8.76 -9.72
CA ILE A 18 -3.30 -9.50 -10.89
C ILE A 18 -3.04 -10.99 -10.71
N ASN A 19 -1.81 -11.32 -10.31
CA ASN A 19 -1.38 -12.70 -10.13
C ASN A 19 -0.28 -12.75 -9.08
N SER A 20 -0.45 -13.54 -8.02
CA SER A 20 0.61 -13.75 -7.02
C SER A 20 1.60 -14.85 -7.41
N MET A 21 1.35 -15.55 -8.52
CA MET A 21 2.12 -16.70 -9.01
C MET A 21 2.40 -16.55 -10.51
N ALA A 22 3.03 -15.45 -10.90
CA ALA A 22 3.20 -15.06 -12.30
C ALA A 22 4.11 -15.99 -13.11
N LYS A 23 4.99 -16.76 -12.47
CA LYS A 23 5.80 -17.77 -13.16
C LYS A 23 5.10 -19.12 -13.25
N ASP A 24 4.42 -19.54 -12.18
CA ASP A 24 3.74 -20.84 -12.16
C ASP A 24 2.44 -20.82 -13.00
N TYR A 25 1.73 -19.68 -13.03
CA TYR A 25 0.46 -19.51 -13.73
C TYR A 25 0.48 -18.33 -14.71
N PRO A 26 1.33 -18.34 -15.75
CA PRO A 26 1.50 -17.20 -16.65
C PRO A 26 0.25 -16.86 -17.47
N GLN A 27 -0.68 -17.80 -17.64
CA GLN A 27 -1.97 -17.59 -18.30
C GLN A 27 -2.89 -16.61 -17.56
N SER A 28 -2.65 -16.40 -16.26
CA SER A 28 -3.38 -15.43 -15.44
C SER A 28 -2.75 -14.03 -15.49
N ASN A 29 -1.59 -13.88 -16.14
CA ASN A 29 -0.94 -12.59 -16.27
C ASN A 29 -1.69 -11.69 -17.25
N GLN A 30 -1.76 -10.40 -16.93
CA GLN A 30 -2.39 -9.37 -17.76
C GLN A 30 -1.40 -8.24 -17.97
N LYS A 31 -1.32 -7.71 -19.21
CA LYS A 31 -0.43 -6.57 -19.52
C LYS A 31 -0.94 -5.27 -18.87
N TYR A 32 -2.26 -5.12 -18.81
CA TYR A 32 -2.96 -4.00 -18.17
C TYR A 32 -3.97 -4.56 -17.18
N CYS A 33 -4.25 -3.81 -16.12
CA CYS A 33 -5.21 -4.18 -15.10
C CYS A 33 -6.64 -4.14 -15.64
N SER A 34 -7.41 -5.22 -15.44
CA SER A 34 -8.84 -5.27 -15.77
C SER A 34 -9.70 -4.27 -14.98
N ASP A 35 -9.24 -3.87 -13.80
CA ASP A 35 -10.05 -3.06 -12.87
C ASP A 35 -9.84 -1.56 -13.05
N CYS A 36 -8.64 -1.14 -13.47
CA CYS A 36 -8.30 0.29 -13.57
C CYS A 36 -7.55 0.69 -14.85
N GLY A 37 -7.20 -0.24 -15.73
CA GLY A 37 -6.53 0.05 -17.00
C GLY A 37 -5.03 0.33 -16.92
N GLU A 38 -4.45 0.46 -15.72
CA GLU A 38 -3.01 0.73 -15.56
C GLU A 38 -2.11 -0.45 -15.95
N GLU A 39 -0.87 -0.14 -16.34
CA GLU A 39 0.16 -1.14 -16.63
C GLU A 39 0.46 -2.02 -15.42
N THR A 40 0.93 -3.24 -15.69
CA THR A 40 1.33 -4.19 -14.64
C THR A 40 2.83 -4.37 -14.60
N ILE A 41 3.36 -4.57 -13.40
CA ILE A 41 4.77 -4.77 -13.13
C ILE A 41 4.99 -6.05 -12.34
N THR A 42 6.11 -6.70 -12.61
CA THR A 42 6.58 -7.90 -11.89
C THR A 42 7.91 -7.67 -11.17
N ALA A 43 8.51 -6.49 -11.33
CA ALA A 43 9.78 -6.10 -10.74
C ALA A 43 9.71 -4.68 -10.17
N CYS A 44 10.51 -4.43 -9.14
CA CYS A 44 10.67 -3.11 -8.56
C CYS A 44 11.27 -2.15 -9.60
N PRO A 45 10.60 -1.02 -9.94
CA PRO A 45 11.13 -0.06 -10.90
C PRO A 45 12.46 0.57 -10.48
N SER A 46 12.72 0.65 -9.16
CA SER A 46 13.92 1.29 -8.62
C SER A 46 15.18 0.41 -8.66
N CYS A 47 15.04 -0.92 -8.58
CA CYS A 47 16.20 -1.83 -8.48
C CYS A 47 16.12 -3.08 -9.35
N GLY A 48 15.03 -3.28 -10.10
CA GLY A 48 14.83 -4.43 -10.99
C GLY A 48 14.57 -5.77 -10.30
N SER A 49 14.54 -5.84 -8.97
CA SER A 49 14.26 -7.09 -8.24
C SER A 49 12.81 -7.51 -8.41
N ASN A 50 12.55 -8.79 -8.66
CA ASN A 50 11.19 -9.32 -8.77
C ASN A 50 10.37 -9.04 -7.51
N ILE A 51 9.10 -8.68 -7.68
CA ILE A 51 8.16 -8.52 -6.59
C ILE A 51 7.85 -9.91 -6.04
N ARG A 52 8.08 -10.14 -4.74
CA ARG A 52 7.80 -11.43 -4.11
C ARG A 52 6.31 -11.74 -4.18
N GLY A 53 5.99 -12.87 -4.79
CA GLY A 53 4.65 -13.43 -4.89
C GLY A 53 4.35 -14.43 -3.78
N HIS A 54 3.57 -15.45 -4.11
CA HIS A 54 3.20 -16.51 -3.19
C HIS A 54 4.43 -17.28 -2.71
N TYR A 55 4.38 -17.70 -1.44
CA TYR A 55 5.44 -18.52 -0.84
C TYR A 55 5.04 -19.99 -0.87
N HIS A 56 5.73 -20.77 -1.68
CA HIS A 56 5.48 -22.20 -1.86
C HIS A 56 6.20 -23.01 -0.79
N VAL A 57 5.46 -23.86 -0.09
CA VAL A 57 6.00 -24.87 0.84
C VAL A 57 5.53 -26.25 0.36
N PRO A 58 6.44 -27.20 0.08
CA PRO A 58 6.06 -28.51 -0.39
C PRO A 58 5.09 -29.21 0.56
N GLY A 59 3.98 -29.72 0.01
CA GLY A 59 2.97 -30.46 0.77
C GLY A 59 2.03 -29.59 1.62
N VAL A 60 2.13 -28.27 1.55
CA VAL A 60 1.24 -27.33 2.27
C VAL A 60 0.39 -26.53 1.29
N ILE A 61 -0.91 -26.49 1.54
CA ILE A 61 -1.86 -25.63 0.83
C ILE A 61 -2.22 -24.48 1.78
N SER A 62 -1.87 -23.24 1.41
CA SER A 62 -2.25 -22.03 2.15
C SER A 62 -3.40 -21.31 1.44
N PHE A 63 -4.41 -20.90 2.21
CA PHE A 63 -5.53 -20.07 1.74
C PHE A 63 -5.35 -18.59 2.09
N SER A 64 -4.12 -18.13 2.36
CA SER A 64 -3.87 -16.73 2.68
C SER A 64 -4.09 -15.83 1.47
N ASN A 65 -4.87 -14.77 1.63
CA ASN A 65 -4.98 -13.71 0.64
C ASN A 65 -3.62 -13.02 0.47
N PHE A 66 -3.16 -12.90 -0.78
CA PHE A 66 -1.94 -12.15 -1.09
C PHE A 66 -2.26 -10.66 -1.13
N HIS A 67 -1.47 -9.86 -0.43
CA HIS A 67 -1.57 -8.41 -0.42
C HIS A 67 -0.34 -7.80 -1.09
N ALA A 68 -0.54 -6.72 -1.85
CA ALA A 68 0.56 -5.99 -2.47
C ALA A 68 1.51 -5.45 -1.39
N PRO A 69 2.82 -5.72 -1.46
CA PRO A 69 3.76 -5.17 -0.50
C PRO A 69 3.90 -3.65 -0.67
N SER A 70 4.02 -2.86 0.40
CA SER A 70 4.17 -1.40 0.25
C SER A 70 5.60 -0.97 -0.15
N TYR A 71 6.62 -1.73 0.25
CA TYR A 71 8.03 -1.42 0.02
C TYR A 71 8.79 -2.61 -0.56
N CYS A 72 9.78 -2.31 -1.40
CA CYS A 72 10.66 -3.32 -1.95
C CYS A 72 11.52 -3.97 -0.86
N PHE A 73 11.48 -5.30 -0.77
CA PHE A 73 12.31 -6.03 0.19
C PHE A 73 13.82 -5.90 -0.07
N ASN A 74 14.22 -5.59 -1.31
CA ASN A 74 15.62 -5.54 -1.72
C ASN A 74 16.26 -4.15 -1.55
N CYS A 75 15.57 -3.09 -1.96
CA CYS A 75 16.12 -1.72 -1.91
C CYS A 75 15.38 -0.78 -0.94
N GLY A 76 14.27 -1.20 -0.34
CA GLY A 76 13.49 -0.38 0.60
C GLY A 76 12.71 0.78 -0.03
N SER A 77 12.78 0.97 -1.36
CA SER A 77 11.99 1.99 -2.05
C SER A 77 10.49 1.65 -2.03
N PRO A 78 9.58 2.64 -1.91
CA PRO A 78 8.16 2.39 -2.05
C PRO A 78 7.85 1.89 -3.46
N TYR A 79 6.90 0.96 -3.57
CA TYR A 79 6.37 0.63 -4.88
C TYR A 79 5.47 1.76 -5.43
N PRO A 80 5.21 1.81 -6.75
CA PRO A 80 4.43 2.89 -7.36
C PRO A 80 3.08 3.13 -6.69
N TRP A 81 2.33 2.07 -6.37
CA TRP A 81 1.03 2.17 -5.70
C TRP A 81 1.08 2.78 -4.31
N THR A 82 2.22 2.67 -3.62
CA THR A 82 2.45 3.31 -2.33
C THR A 82 2.81 4.77 -2.50
N ALA A 83 3.66 5.11 -3.46
CA ALA A 83 4.01 6.50 -3.76
C ALA A 83 2.79 7.30 -4.21
N ILE A 84 2.01 6.76 -5.15
CA ILE A 84 0.80 7.41 -5.70
C ILE A 84 -0.25 7.62 -4.60
N ARG A 85 -0.46 6.65 -3.70
CA ARG A 85 -1.41 6.83 -2.59
C ARG A 85 -0.94 7.89 -1.58
N LEU A 86 0.37 7.97 -1.30
CA LEU A 86 0.90 9.01 -0.44
C LEU A 86 0.75 10.40 -1.07
N GLU A 87 0.97 10.51 -2.38
CA GLU A 87 0.75 11.73 -3.16
C GLU A 87 -0.73 12.12 -3.17
N ALA A 88 -1.63 11.21 -3.54
CA ALA A 88 -3.07 11.45 -3.54
C ALA A 88 -3.61 11.84 -2.16
N ALA A 89 -3.10 11.22 -1.08
CA ALA A 89 -3.47 11.61 0.29
C ALA A 89 -2.92 13.00 0.65
N ALA A 90 -1.76 13.38 0.13
CA ALA A 90 -1.21 14.71 0.33
C ALA A 90 -2.00 15.77 -0.44
N GLU A 91 -2.38 15.50 -1.68
CA GLU A 91 -3.28 16.34 -2.47
C GLU A 91 -4.64 16.50 -1.78
N LEU A 92 -5.24 15.39 -1.30
CA LEU A 92 -6.50 15.47 -0.55
C LEU A 92 -6.35 16.34 0.70
N ALA A 93 -5.21 16.26 1.41
CA ALA A 93 -4.94 17.12 2.57
C ALA A 93 -4.96 18.62 2.21
N ASP A 94 -4.48 18.97 1.01
CA ASP A 94 -4.45 20.34 0.52
C ASP A 94 -5.84 20.86 0.15
N GLU A 95 -6.76 19.97 -0.24
CA GLU A 95 -8.17 20.29 -0.52
C GLU A 95 -9.05 20.35 0.74
N LEU A 96 -8.55 19.94 1.92
CA LEU A 96 -9.36 19.95 3.14
C LEU A 96 -9.63 21.38 3.63
N ASP A 97 -10.90 21.76 3.62
CA ASP A 97 -11.40 22.96 4.27
C ASP A 97 -11.31 22.86 5.80
N GLY A 98 -11.22 24.01 6.46
CA GLY A 98 -11.19 24.09 7.93
C GLY A 98 -9.86 23.72 8.59
N LEU A 99 -8.83 23.39 7.79
CA LEU A 99 -7.46 23.21 8.26
C LEU A 99 -6.58 24.41 7.94
N THR A 100 -5.73 24.79 8.88
CA THR A 100 -4.67 25.77 8.65
C THR A 100 -3.55 25.19 7.78
N THR A 101 -2.73 26.04 7.15
CA THR A 101 -1.56 25.61 6.38
C THR A 101 -0.60 24.73 7.21
N ASP A 102 -0.36 25.09 8.47
CA ASP A 102 0.48 24.29 9.38
C ASP A 102 -0.14 22.91 9.66
N GLU A 103 -1.47 22.82 9.79
CA GLU A 103 -2.15 21.54 9.97
C GLU A 103 -2.10 20.66 8.71
N LYS A 104 -2.25 21.26 7.52
CA LYS A 104 -2.10 20.54 6.24
C LYS A 104 -0.69 19.97 6.12
N GLU A 105 0.35 20.76 6.37
CA GLU A 105 1.74 20.29 6.35
C GLU A 105 2.02 19.21 7.41
N LYS A 106 1.45 19.37 8.60
CA LYS A 106 1.53 18.38 9.68
C LYS A 106 0.86 17.05 9.31
N LEU A 107 -0.26 17.11 8.59
CA LEU A 107 -0.97 15.93 8.10
C LEU A 107 -0.15 15.22 7.03
N LYS A 108 0.31 15.96 6.00
CA LYS A 108 1.15 15.44 4.91
C LYS A 108 2.42 14.77 5.41
N SER A 109 3.13 15.42 6.34
CA SER A 109 4.37 14.88 6.93
C SER A 109 4.16 13.62 7.80
N SER A 110 2.93 13.35 8.25
CA SER A 110 2.61 12.12 8.98
C SER A 110 2.34 10.92 8.07
N LEU A 111 1.93 11.13 6.82
CA LEU A 111 1.49 10.05 5.92
C LEU A 111 2.55 8.95 5.73
N PRO A 112 3.84 9.25 5.51
CA PRO A 112 4.85 8.20 5.32
C PRO A 112 5.05 7.34 6.58
N ASP A 113 4.92 7.93 7.77
CA ASP A 113 5.07 7.23 9.05
C ASP A 113 3.85 6.34 9.37
N LEU A 114 2.68 6.62 8.78
CA LEU A 114 1.51 5.72 8.87
C LEU A 114 1.71 4.45 8.03
N VAL A 115 2.35 4.57 6.87
CA VAL A 115 2.57 3.44 5.95
C VAL A 115 3.72 2.54 6.42
N LYS A 116 4.74 3.09 7.08
CA LYS A 116 5.95 2.35 7.48
C LYS A 116 5.79 1.45 8.71
N ASP A 117 4.74 1.63 9.52
CA ASP A 117 4.50 0.88 10.75
C ASP A 117 5.75 0.74 11.66
N GLY A 118 6.35 1.88 12.00
CA GLY A 118 7.54 1.98 12.84
C GLY A 118 7.28 2.74 14.15
N PRO A 119 8.32 3.04 14.95
CA PRO A 119 8.15 3.73 16.24
C PRO A 119 7.44 5.09 16.15
N LYS A 120 7.50 5.77 14.99
CA LYS A 120 6.83 7.05 14.75
C LYS A 120 5.35 6.91 14.42
N THR A 121 4.86 5.71 14.12
CA THR A 121 3.47 5.48 13.69
C THR A 121 2.47 5.92 14.75
N VAL A 122 2.76 5.71 16.04
CA VAL A 122 1.89 6.20 17.15
C VAL A 122 1.74 7.72 17.13
N VAL A 123 2.83 8.45 16.83
CA VAL A 123 2.81 9.91 16.71
C VAL A 123 2.02 10.34 15.48
N ALA A 124 2.25 9.67 14.36
CA ALA A 124 1.56 9.92 13.10
C ALA A 124 0.04 9.68 13.23
N GLU A 125 -0.38 8.56 13.83
CA GLU A 125 -1.79 8.23 14.10
C GLU A 125 -2.45 9.27 15.00
N THR A 126 -1.77 9.65 16.09
CA THR A 126 -2.28 10.65 17.03
C THR A 126 -2.48 11.99 16.33
N ARG A 127 -1.53 12.39 15.48
CA ARG A 127 -1.60 13.64 14.73
C ARG A 127 -2.71 13.59 13.68
N PHE A 128 -2.77 12.51 12.90
CA PHE A 128 -3.80 12.26 11.90
C PHE A 128 -5.19 12.35 12.54
N LYS A 129 -5.45 11.59 13.62
CA LYS A 129 -6.74 11.57 14.32
C LYS A 129 -7.15 12.95 14.82
N LYS A 130 -6.20 13.74 15.36
CA LYS A 130 -6.47 15.10 15.84
C LYS A 130 -6.83 16.08 14.72
N ILE A 131 -6.12 16.01 13.59
CA ILE A 131 -6.31 16.92 12.46
C ILE A 131 -7.58 16.53 11.69
N ILE A 132 -7.74 15.25 11.36
CA ILE A 132 -8.88 14.78 10.55
C ILE A 132 -10.22 14.99 11.25
N LYS A 133 -10.25 14.94 12.59
CA LYS A 133 -11.43 15.29 13.39
C LYS A 133 -11.90 16.73 13.16
N LYS A 134 -11.00 17.66 12.84
CA LYS A 134 -11.34 19.05 12.51
C LYS A 134 -11.85 19.19 11.07
N ALA A 135 -11.27 18.43 10.15
CA ALA A 135 -11.65 18.42 8.74
C ALA A 135 -13.01 17.73 8.47
N GLY A 136 -13.47 16.88 9.37
CA GLY A 136 -14.81 16.27 9.32
C GLY A 136 -14.82 14.83 8.80
N ALA A 137 -16.03 14.26 8.72
CA ALA A 137 -16.23 12.84 8.38
C ALA A 137 -15.87 12.52 6.93
N ASP A 138 -16.20 13.40 5.99
CA ASP A 138 -15.90 13.19 4.57
C ASP A 138 -14.39 13.17 4.32
N ALA A 139 -13.65 14.04 4.99
CA ALA A 139 -12.18 14.05 4.97
C ALA A 139 -11.61 12.72 5.49
N TYR A 140 -12.18 12.20 6.59
CA TYR A 140 -11.77 10.92 7.16
C TYR A 140 -12.03 9.75 6.22
N GLU A 141 -13.21 9.66 5.60
CA GLU A 141 -13.55 8.58 4.66
C GLU A 141 -12.72 8.67 3.36
N GLY A 142 -12.46 9.88 2.86
CA GLY A 142 -11.57 10.09 1.72
C GLY A 142 -10.15 9.60 2.00
N MET A 143 -9.57 10.01 3.15
CA MET A 143 -8.24 9.57 3.56
C MET A 143 -8.17 8.06 3.80
N LYS A 144 -9.21 7.47 4.40
CA LYS A 144 -9.31 6.03 4.61
C LYS A 144 -9.29 5.27 3.28
N THR A 145 -10.10 5.70 2.32
CA THR A 145 -10.16 5.09 0.98
C THR A 145 -8.80 5.07 0.29
N ILE A 146 -8.04 6.16 0.41
CA ILE A 146 -6.71 6.27 -0.22
C ILE A 146 -5.67 5.40 0.51
N LEU A 147 -5.66 5.43 1.85
CA LEU A 147 -4.56 4.88 2.63
C LEU A 147 -4.74 3.41 3.03
N VAL A 148 -5.97 2.89 3.07
CA VAL A 148 -6.26 1.56 3.63
C VAL A 148 -5.37 0.49 3.00
N ASP A 149 -5.18 0.45 1.69
CA ASP A 149 -4.43 -0.64 1.05
C ASP A 149 -2.91 -0.61 1.29
N VAL A 150 -2.35 0.49 1.82
CA VAL A 150 -0.90 0.65 1.98
C VAL A 150 -0.44 0.72 3.43
N VAL A 151 -1.33 1.01 4.37
CA VAL A 151 -1.03 0.94 5.80
C VAL A 151 -1.09 -0.49 6.30
N SER A 152 -0.34 -0.80 7.36
CA SER A 152 -0.33 -2.15 7.94
C SER A 152 -1.68 -2.51 8.55
N GLU A 153 -1.95 -3.81 8.71
CA GLU A 153 -3.15 -4.30 9.40
C GLU A 153 -3.30 -3.72 10.82
N THR A 154 -2.18 -3.47 11.51
CA THR A 154 -2.17 -2.82 12.83
C THR A 154 -2.72 -1.40 12.73
N VAL A 155 -2.24 -0.63 11.75
CA VAL A 155 -2.66 0.75 11.53
C VAL A 155 -4.11 0.81 11.03
N LYS A 156 -4.53 -0.11 10.15
CA LYS A 156 -5.95 -0.24 9.74
C LYS A 156 -6.87 -0.41 10.94
N LYS A 157 -6.54 -1.34 11.84
CA LYS A 157 -7.34 -1.60 13.05
C LYS A 157 -7.36 -0.40 13.99
N SER A 158 -6.20 0.21 14.23
CA SER A 158 -6.08 1.38 15.11
C SER A 158 -6.82 2.61 14.57
N MET A 159 -6.72 2.86 13.27
CA MET A 159 -7.25 4.08 12.65
C MET A 159 -8.68 3.93 12.17
N PHE A 160 -9.03 2.79 11.59
CA PHE A 160 -10.26 2.60 10.82
C PHE A 160 -11.22 1.58 11.43
N GLY A 161 -10.84 0.89 12.51
CA GLY A 161 -11.68 -0.11 13.19
C GLY A 161 -11.99 -1.35 12.33
N ALA A 162 -11.20 -1.58 11.29
CA ALA A 162 -11.30 -2.72 10.36
C ALA A 162 -10.16 -3.71 10.62
#